data_AF-A0A1Y1KAZ7-F1
#
_entry.id   AF-A0A1Y1KAZ7-F1
#
_cell.length_a   1.000
_cell.length_b   1.000
_cell.length_c   1.000
_cell.angle_alpha   90.00
_cell.angle_beta   90.00
_cell.angle_gamma   90.00
#
_symmetry.space_group_name_H-M   'P 1'
#
loop_
_entity.id
_entity.type
_entity.pdbx_description
1 polymer ?
#
loop_
_entity_poly.entity_id
_entity_poly.type
_entity_poly.pdbx_seq_one_letter_code
_entity_poly.pdbx_strand_id
1 'polypeptide(L)'
;MTTTSHIDRDLDLSNANRGVWLVKVPKYIANRWEKASGDIEVGKLKISRTPGQKAQVSLTLSPAVLNLGDAREEDIPKDHRLDVSTVTQQTLGVFSHMTPVNTDSVVPETEKLFMEGRIVQKLECRPYADNCYMKLKLESIRKASVPVRQVKQLDRIVQNYKPVSDHKNNIEYTERKKAEGKKARDNKEAVLEMLFAAFEKHQYYNIKDLVKITKQPIIYLKEILNEVCNYNSKNPHKNMWELKPEYRHYKEQQIEMKKEESEDDE
;
A
#
# COMPACT_ATOMS: atom_id res chain seq x y z
N MET A 1 -14.68 8.34 -7.24
CA MET A 1 -14.16 9.71 -7.42
C MET A 1 -14.96 10.60 -6.48
N THR A 2 -14.39 10.95 -5.33
CA THR A 2 -15.03 11.84 -4.36
C THR A 2 -14.98 13.26 -4.90
N THR A 3 -16.14 13.80 -5.23
CA THR A 3 -16.32 15.21 -5.61
C THR A 3 -15.97 16.08 -4.40
N THR A 4 -14.76 16.65 -4.38
CA THR A 4 -14.41 17.71 -3.43
C THR A 4 -15.29 18.91 -3.74
N SER A 5 -16.33 19.12 -2.93
CA SER A 5 -17.08 20.37 -2.92
C SER A 5 -16.10 21.49 -2.57
N HIS A 6 -15.91 22.45 -3.47
CA HIS A 6 -15.18 23.67 -3.17
C HIS A 6 -16.00 24.44 -2.12
N ILE A 7 -15.55 24.38 -0.87
CA ILE A 7 -16.11 25.19 0.21
C ILE A 7 -15.49 26.57 0.06
N ASP A 8 -16.31 27.57 -0.29
CA ASP A 8 -15.87 28.97 -0.24
C ASP A 8 -15.56 29.34 1.21
N ARG A 9 -14.34 29.81 1.44
CA ARG A 9 -13.85 30.24 2.74
C ARG A 9 -13.34 31.67 2.63
N ASP A 10 -13.73 32.50 3.60
CA ASP A 10 -13.28 33.88 3.66
C ASP A 10 -11.80 33.95 4.05
N LEU A 11 -11.08 34.87 3.42
CA LEU A 11 -9.68 35.19 3.70
C LEU A 11 -9.62 36.55 4.39
N ASP A 12 -9.11 36.59 5.62
CA ASP A 12 -8.87 37.86 6.31
C ASP A 12 -7.67 38.61 5.69
N LEU A 13 -7.90 39.86 5.29
CA LEU A 13 -6.92 40.74 4.64
C LEU A 13 -6.47 41.89 5.56
N SER A 14 -6.83 41.88 6.84
CA SER A 14 -6.46 42.91 7.83
C SER A 14 -4.96 43.25 7.83
N ASN A 15 -4.10 42.22 7.66
CA ASN A 15 -2.64 42.37 7.63
C ASN A 15 -2.05 42.49 6.21
N ALA A 16 -2.84 42.63 5.15
CA ALA A 16 -2.37 42.61 3.76
C ALA A 16 -1.28 43.68 3.45
N ASN A 17 -1.35 44.84 4.10
CA ASN A 17 -0.39 45.92 3.93
C ASN A 17 0.89 45.77 4.78
N ARG A 18 0.93 44.83 5.72
CA ARG A 18 2.07 44.58 6.61
C ARG A 18 3.27 44.10 5.79
N GLY A 19 4.39 44.80 5.93
CA GLY A 19 5.66 44.39 5.31
C GLY A 19 6.40 43.38 6.19
N VAL A 20 6.70 42.21 5.66
CA VAL A 20 7.46 41.15 6.36
C VAL A 20 8.77 40.83 5.65
N TRP A 21 9.75 40.33 6.39
CA TRP A 21 11.05 39.92 5.86
C TRP A 21 11.12 38.40 5.73
N LEU A 22 11.64 37.93 4.60
CA LEU A 22 11.90 36.51 4.36
C LEU A 22 13.39 36.25 4.50
N VAL A 23 13.79 35.48 5.51
CA VAL A 23 15.19 35.13 5.76
C VAL A 23 15.42 33.66 5.44
N LYS A 24 16.34 33.36 4.52
CA LYS A 24 16.85 32.01 4.30
C LYS A 24 17.93 31.72 5.33
N VAL A 25 17.74 30.66 6.13
CA VAL A 25 18.61 30.30 7.26
C VAL A 25 19.29 28.94 7.02
N PRO A 26 20.59 28.77 7.33
CA PRO A 26 21.26 27.46 7.29
C PRO A 26 20.62 26.41 8.22
N LYS A 27 20.61 25.15 7.78
CA LYS A 27 19.97 24.04 8.52
C LYS A 27 20.48 23.89 9.97
N TYR A 28 21.78 24.06 10.20
CA TYR A 28 22.33 23.92 11.55
C TYR A 28 21.77 24.96 12.54
N ILE A 29 21.40 26.16 12.08
CA ILE A 29 20.74 27.17 12.93
C ILE A 29 19.28 26.78 13.15
N ALA A 30 18.56 26.43 12.08
CA ALA A 30 17.15 26.03 12.16
C ALA A 30 16.95 24.87 13.14
N ASN A 31 17.80 23.83 13.05
CA ASN A 31 17.77 22.70 13.98
C ASN A 31 18.00 23.12 15.45
N ARG A 32 18.82 24.15 15.70
CA ARG A 32 19.03 24.65 17.07
C ARG A 32 17.87 25.50 17.58
N TRP A 33 17.21 26.25 16.70
CA TRP A 33 15.99 26.98 17.04
C TRP A 33 14.81 26.05 17.30
N GLU A 34 14.68 24.95 16.57
CA GLU A 34 13.67 23.91 16.83
C GLU A 34 13.84 23.24 18.20
N LYS A 35 15.08 23.13 18.68
CA LYS A 35 15.39 22.62 20.03
C LYS A 35 15.19 23.65 21.15
N ALA A 36 15.12 24.94 20.82
CA ALA A 36 14.92 25.98 21.81
C ALA A 36 13.45 26.00 22.27
N SER A 37 13.21 26.04 23.59
CA SER A 37 11.86 26.26 24.10
C SER A 37 11.38 27.68 23.77
N GLY A 38 10.06 27.85 23.64
CA GLY A 38 9.44 29.03 23.02
C GLY A 38 9.76 30.39 23.66
N ASP A 39 10.20 30.42 24.92
CA ASP A 39 10.55 31.65 25.64
C ASP A 39 12.05 31.99 25.61
N ILE A 40 12.89 31.19 24.96
CA ILE A 40 14.34 31.44 24.93
C ILE A 40 14.70 32.44 23.83
N GLU A 41 15.46 33.47 24.19
CA GLU A 41 16.08 34.38 23.22
C GLU A 41 17.05 33.60 22.31
N VAL A 42 16.76 33.53 21.01
CA VAL A 42 17.56 32.74 20.08
C VAL A 42 18.76 33.48 19.46
N GLY A 43 18.78 34.81 19.55
CA GLY A 43 19.84 35.65 19.02
C GLY A 43 19.41 37.11 18.83
N LYS A 44 20.37 37.95 18.47
CA LYS A 44 20.20 39.38 18.25
C LYS A 44 20.47 39.73 16.80
N LEU A 45 19.55 40.49 16.20
CA LEU A 45 19.70 41.04 14.86
C LEU A 45 20.24 42.48 14.98
N LYS A 46 21.36 42.76 14.33
CA LYS A 46 21.96 44.10 14.26
C LYS A 46 21.88 44.63 12.84
N ILE A 47 21.24 45.78 12.69
CA ILE A 47 21.11 46.52 11.42
C ILE A 47 21.96 47.79 11.54
N SER A 48 23.01 47.89 10.73
CA SER A 48 23.89 49.05 10.67
C SER A 48 23.70 49.78 9.35
N ARG A 49 23.41 51.09 9.43
CA ARG A 49 23.18 51.96 8.26
C ARG A 49 24.21 53.07 8.28
N THR A 50 25.22 52.94 7.42
CA THR A 50 26.22 53.98 7.21
C THR A 50 25.79 54.83 6.00
N PRO A 51 25.76 56.17 6.10
CA PRO A 51 25.44 57.03 4.96
C PRO A 51 26.33 56.70 3.76
N GLY A 52 25.72 56.51 2.58
CA GLY A 52 26.44 56.15 1.34
C GLY A 52 26.77 54.66 1.16
N GLN A 53 26.49 53.79 2.15
CA GLN A 53 26.64 52.34 2.01
C GLN A 53 25.28 51.61 2.11
N LYS A 54 25.23 50.40 1.54
CA LYS A 54 24.08 49.50 1.72
C LYS A 54 23.97 49.14 3.21
N ALA A 55 22.74 49.03 3.71
CA ALA A 55 22.50 48.59 5.08
C ALA A 55 23.12 47.20 5.30
N GLN A 56 23.94 47.07 6.34
CA GLN A 56 24.54 45.80 6.73
C GLN A 56 23.66 45.17 7.82
N VAL A 57 23.22 43.94 7.58
CA VAL A 57 22.42 43.17 8.54
C VAL A 57 23.25 41.99 9.02
N SER A 58 23.27 41.77 10.33
CA SER A 58 24.02 40.67 10.95
C SER A 58 23.18 40.02 12.05
N LEU A 59 23.36 38.71 12.22
CA LEU A 59 22.71 37.90 13.23
C LEU A 59 23.78 37.29 14.14
N THR A 60 23.65 37.55 15.43
CA THR A 60 24.49 36.97 16.48
C THR A 60 23.64 36.01 17.29
N LEU A 61 23.97 34.73 17.29
CA LEU A 61 23.24 33.72 18.07
C LEU A 61 23.48 33.89 19.57
N SER A 62 22.47 33.59 20.38
CA SER A 62 22.57 33.67 21.83
C SER A 62 23.42 32.52 22.39
N PRO A 63 24.12 32.71 23.51
CA PRO A 63 24.87 31.63 24.16
C PRO A 63 23.99 30.43 24.54
N ALA A 64 22.72 30.69 24.91
CA ALA A 64 21.76 29.63 25.21
C ALA A 64 21.58 28.68 24.02
N VAL A 65 21.38 29.23 22.81
CA VAL A 65 21.21 28.42 21.59
C VAL A 65 22.48 27.68 21.19
N LEU A 66 23.64 28.30 21.38
CA LEU A 66 24.93 27.64 21.10
C LEU A 66 25.13 26.41 22.01
N ASN A 67 24.67 26.47 23.25
CA ASN A 67 24.81 25.41 24.25
C ASN A 67 23.68 24.36 24.21
N LEU A 68 22.65 24.53 23.38
CA LEU A 68 21.59 23.52 23.16
C LEU A 68 22.08 22.31 22.34
N GLY A 69 23.38 22.22 22.06
CA GLY A 69 23.99 21.05 21.42
C GLY A 69 24.12 19.87 22.34
N ASP A 70 23.71 18.71 21.84
CA ASP A 70 24.09 17.44 22.44
C ASP A 70 25.62 17.30 22.35
N ALA A 71 26.26 16.60 23.30
CA ALA A 71 27.72 16.41 23.33
C ALA A 71 28.34 15.75 22.08
N ARG A 72 27.50 15.29 21.13
CA ARG A 72 27.89 14.69 19.84
C ARG A 72 27.69 15.64 18.64
N GLU A 73 27.10 16.80 18.85
CA GLU A 73 26.88 17.79 17.81
C GLU A 73 28.00 18.81 17.81
N GLU A 74 28.52 19.12 16.62
CA GLU A 74 29.56 20.11 16.45
C GLU A 74 29.10 21.52 16.84
N ASP A 75 30.07 22.34 17.22
CA ASP A 75 29.88 23.75 17.47
C ASP A 75 29.40 24.47 16.20
N ILE A 76 28.48 25.41 16.38
CA ILE A 76 27.99 26.25 15.28
C ILE A 76 28.59 27.65 15.37
N PRO A 77 28.78 28.35 14.23
CA PRO A 77 29.25 29.73 14.24
C PRO A 77 28.31 30.64 15.03
N LYS A 78 28.86 31.60 15.78
CA LYS A 78 28.06 32.56 16.55
C LYS A 78 27.48 33.66 15.66
N ASP A 79 28.31 34.22 14.79
CA ASP A 79 27.98 35.39 13.99
C ASP A 79 27.74 35.04 12.53
N HIS A 80 26.73 35.69 11.95
CA HIS A 80 26.31 35.51 10.57
C HIS A 80 25.99 36.85 9.93
N ARG A 81 26.27 36.98 8.64
CA ARG A 81 25.82 38.12 7.83
C ARG A 81 24.51 37.77 7.12
N LEU A 82 23.64 38.75 6.96
CA LEU A 82 22.42 38.61 6.19
C LEU A 82 22.55 39.43 4.92
N ASP A 83 22.81 38.74 3.81
CA ASP A 83 22.95 39.36 2.50
C ASP A 83 21.55 39.77 2.01
N VAL A 84 21.35 41.08 1.82
CA VAL A 84 20.06 41.66 1.44
C VAL A 84 19.84 41.50 -0.07
N SER A 85 18.75 40.84 -0.45
CA SER A 85 18.27 40.70 -1.83
C SER A 85 16.96 41.46 -2.01
N THR A 86 16.88 42.33 -3.02
CA THR A 86 15.64 43.02 -3.37
C THR A 86 14.68 42.07 -4.07
N VAL A 87 13.40 42.12 -3.69
CA VAL A 87 12.32 41.34 -4.33
C VAL A 87 11.77 42.17 -5.47
N THR A 88 12.27 41.99 -6.70
CA THR A 88 11.93 42.85 -7.85
C THR A 88 11.03 42.19 -8.90
N GLN A 89 10.98 40.86 -8.95
CA GLN A 89 10.33 40.13 -10.06
C GLN A 89 9.03 39.40 -9.67
N GLN A 90 8.77 39.22 -8.37
CA GLN A 90 7.63 38.45 -7.88
C GLN A 90 7.06 39.07 -6.61
N THR A 91 5.74 39.22 -6.53
CA THR A 91 5.06 39.58 -5.29
C THR A 91 4.85 38.32 -4.47
N LEU A 92 5.35 38.30 -3.24
CA LEU A 92 5.17 37.17 -2.32
C LEU A 92 4.32 37.62 -1.13
N GLY A 93 3.34 36.79 -0.76
CA GLY A 93 2.49 36.96 0.42
C GLY A 93 2.70 35.82 1.41
N VAL A 94 2.49 36.10 2.69
CA VAL A 94 2.47 35.09 3.76
C VAL A 94 1.03 34.81 4.14
N PHE A 95 0.65 33.54 4.17
CA PHE A 95 -0.68 33.09 4.58
C PHE A 95 -0.54 32.18 5.79
N SER A 96 -1.45 32.33 6.75
CA SER A 96 -1.57 31.43 7.90
C SER A 96 -2.94 30.75 7.87
N HIS A 97 -2.96 29.51 8.36
CA HIS A 97 -4.15 28.70 8.43
C HIS A 97 -4.33 28.26 9.88
N MET A 98 -5.42 28.70 10.50
CA MET A 98 -5.76 28.33 11.87
C MET A 98 -6.83 27.25 11.85
N THR A 99 -6.44 26.04 12.26
CA THR A 99 -7.32 24.90 12.45
C THR A 99 -7.80 24.86 13.91
N PRO A 100 -9.11 24.89 14.18
CA PRO A 100 -9.61 24.81 15.54
C PRO A 100 -9.29 23.45 16.15
N VAL A 101 -8.90 23.44 17.43
CA VAL A 101 -8.42 22.25 18.15
C VAL A 101 -9.59 21.35 18.60
N ASN A 102 -10.79 21.91 18.72
CA ASN A 102 -11.96 21.22 19.25
C ASN A 102 -13.13 21.36 18.26
N THR A 103 -13.40 20.29 17.50
CA THR A 103 -14.46 20.25 16.49
C THR A 103 -15.83 19.86 17.05
N ASP A 104 -15.92 19.58 18.36
CA ASP A 104 -17.08 18.97 19.01
C ASP A 104 -17.96 19.98 19.79
N SER A 105 -17.74 21.28 19.59
CA SER A 105 -18.52 22.35 20.20
C SER A 105 -19.86 22.59 19.46
N VAL A 106 -20.90 22.96 20.23
CA VAL A 106 -22.28 23.23 19.76
C VAL A 106 -22.34 24.26 18.61
N VAL A 107 -21.33 25.13 18.52
CA VAL A 107 -21.03 25.93 17.33
C VAL A 107 -19.66 25.45 16.81
N PRO A 108 -19.58 24.84 15.62
CA PRO A 108 -18.30 24.46 15.03
C PRO A 108 -17.54 25.74 14.67
N GLU A 109 -16.38 25.97 15.30
CA GLU A 109 -15.45 26.95 14.74
C GLU A 109 -14.97 26.43 13.39
N THR A 110 -15.07 27.27 12.37
CA THR A 110 -14.57 26.95 11.04
C THR A 110 -13.08 27.29 10.93
N GLU A 111 -12.37 26.57 10.06
CA GLU A 111 -10.99 26.91 9.68
C GLU A 111 -10.93 28.37 9.21
N LYS A 112 -9.96 29.13 9.76
CA LYS A 112 -9.77 30.55 9.41
C LYS A 112 -8.48 30.73 8.61
N LEU A 113 -8.58 31.49 7.52
CA LEU A 113 -7.46 31.83 6.65
C LEU A 113 -7.11 33.31 6.82
N PHE A 114 -5.82 33.61 6.96
CA PHE A 114 -5.34 34.99 7.11
C PHE A 114 -4.21 35.29 6.11
N MET A 115 -4.21 36.50 5.56
CA MET A 115 -3.08 37.09 4.85
C MET A 115 -2.24 37.92 5.82
N GLU A 116 -1.13 37.35 6.29
CA GLU A 116 -0.26 37.94 7.32
C GLU A 116 0.60 39.12 6.83
N GLY A 117 0.73 39.28 5.51
CA GLY A 117 1.40 40.42 4.90
C GLY A 117 2.15 40.09 3.63
N ARG A 118 2.80 41.13 3.09
CA ARG A 118 3.61 41.09 1.87
C ARG A 118 5.09 41.06 2.19
N ILE A 119 5.86 40.24 1.47
CA ILE A 119 7.31 40.16 1.67
C ILE A 119 7.97 41.37 1.00
N VAL A 120 8.56 42.26 1.81
CA VAL A 120 9.21 43.49 1.33
C VAL A 120 10.72 43.32 1.14
N GLN A 121 11.34 42.39 1.88
CA GLN A 121 12.77 42.16 1.81
C GLN A 121 13.06 40.66 1.91
N LYS A 122 13.99 40.20 1.07
CA LYS A 122 14.56 38.85 1.17
C LYS A 122 15.99 38.94 1.67
N LEU A 123 16.37 38.10 2.60
CA LEU A 123 17.71 38.04 3.14
C LEU A 123 18.24 36.60 3.09
N GLU A 124 19.53 36.43 2.85
CA GLU A 124 20.22 35.15 2.94
C GLU A 124 21.22 35.19 4.10
N CYS A 125 20.96 34.39 5.14
CA CYS A 125 21.86 34.25 6.27
C CYS A 125 23.06 33.38 5.84
N ARG A 126 24.25 33.98 5.90
CA ARG A 126 25.52 33.34 5.55
C ARG A 126 26.50 33.39 6.71
N PRO A 127 27.17 32.27 7.01
CA PRO A 127 28.24 32.26 7.99
C PRO A 127 29.46 33.01 7.48
N TYR A 128 30.28 33.48 8.42
CA TYR A 128 31.64 33.90 8.12
C TYR A 128 32.53 32.67 7.88
N ALA A 129 33.62 32.86 7.14
CA ALA A 129 34.56 31.81 6.77
C ALA A 129 35.51 31.48 7.94
N ASP A 130 34.94 31.25 9.12
CA ASP A 130 35.68 31.02 10.35
C ASP A 130 36.05 29.54 10.49
N ASN A 131 37.05 29.26 11.33
CA ASN A 131 37.50 27.88 11.58
C ASN A 131 36.35 26.99 12.11
N CYS A 132 35.46 27.55 12.95
CA CYS A 132 34.26 26.86 13.44
C CYS A 132 33.35 26.42 12.28
N TYR A 133 33.02 27.34 11.36
CA TYR A 133 32.20 27.01 10.20
C TYR A 133 32.86 26.00 9.27
N MET A 134 34.17 26.14 9.02
CA MET A 134 34.91 25.24 8.14
C MET A 134 34.96 23.81 8.69
N LYS A 135 35.13 23.63 10.00
CA LYS A 135 35.04 22.33 10.68
C LYS A 135 33.64 21.72 10.53
N LEU A 136 32.60 22.49 10.86
CA LEU A 136 31.21 22.05 10.71
C LEU A 136 30.89 21.63 9.26
N LYS A 137 31.37 22.41 8.28
CA LYS A 137 31.15 22.13 6.86
C LYS A 137 31.89 20.87 6.41
N LEU A 138 33.13 20.68 6.86
CA LEU A 138 33.91 19.48 6.57
C LEU A 138 33.21 18.23 7.11
N GLU A 139 32.70 18.28 8.34
CA GLU A 139 31.98 17.17 8.92
C GLU A 139 30.63 16.90 8.24
N SER A 140 29.91 17.95 7.87
CA SER A 140 28.67 17.81 7.12
C SER A 140 28.91 17.09 5.77
N ILE A 141 29.99 17.45 5.06
CA ILE A 141 30.41 16.76 3.83
C ILE A 141 30.80 15.31 4.14
N ARG A 142 31.58 15.07 5.20
CA ARG A 142 31.98 13.71 5.62
C ARG A 142 30.78 12.84 5.90
N LYS A 143 29.82 13.29 6.72
CA LYS A 143 28.58 12.57 7.05
C LYS A 143 27.74 12.29 5.80
N ALA A 144 27.60 13.26 4.91
CA ALA A 144 26.87 13.09 3.66
C ALA A 144 27.59 12.19 2.64
N SER A 145 28.92 12.09 2.70
CA SER A 145 29.73 11.24 1.82
C SER A 145 29.72 9.76 2.21
N VAL A 146 29.28 9.42 3.43
CA VAL A 146 29.17 8.03 3.86
C VAL A 146 27.89 7.42 3.28
N PRO A 147 27.97 6.38 2.45
CA PRO A 147 26.77 5.75 1.88
C PRO A 147 25.96 5.05 2.98
N VAL A 148 24.65 5.22 2.95
CA VAL A 148 23.71 4.60 3.92
C VAL A 148 23.73 3.07 3.84
N ARG A 149 24.00 2.52 2.65
CA ARG A 149 24.13 1.08 2.42
C ARG A 149 25.59 0.75 2.17
N GLN A 150 26.17 -0.04 3.06
CA GLN A 150 27.53 -0.53 2.91
C GLN A 150 27.50 -2.04 2.66
N VAL A 151 28.23 -2.48 1.63
CA VAL A 151 28.47 -3.90 1.40
C VAL A 151 29.40 -4.37 2.50
N LYS A 152 28.89 -5.21 3.41
CA LYS A 152 29.73 -5.92 4.38
C LYS A 152 30.19 -7.22 3.73
N GLN A 153 31.49 -7.32 3.46
CA GLN A 153 32.07 -8.61 3.09
C GLN A 153 31.92 -9.56 4.27
N LEU A 154 31.45 -10.77 4.00
CA LEU A 154 31.38 -11.83 4.99
C LEU A 154 32.72 -12.55 4.97
N ASP A 155 33.41 -12.60 6.11
CA ASP A 155 34.69 -13.30 6.24
C ASP A 155 34.56 -14.80 5.94
N ARG A 156 33.38 -15.36 6.19
CA ARG A 156 33.05 -16.75 5.93
C ARG A 156 31.66 -16.85 5.33
N ILE A 157 31.48 -17.82 4.44
CA ILE A 157 30.18 -18.14 3.87
C ILE A 157 29.24 -18.54 5.02
N VAL A 158 28.17 -17.79 5.23
CA VAL A 158 27.12 -18.17 6.18
C VAL A 158 26.36 -19.33 5.56
N GLN A 159 26.68 -20.54 6.01
CA GLN A 159 25.97 -21.79 5.68
C GLN A 159 24.59 -21.78 6.37
N ASN A 160 23.72 -20.87 5.97
CA ASN A 160 22.33 -20.90 6.40
C ASN A 160 21.63 -21.96 5.55
N TYR A 161 21.53 -23.19 6.07
CA TYR A 161 20.76 -24.25 5.44
C TYR A 161 19.28 -23.89 5.56
N LYS A 162 18.78 -23.12 4.59
CA LYS A 162 17.34 -22.89 4.47
C LYS A 162 16.72 -24.25 4.14
N PRO A 163 15.72 -24.73 4.89
CA PRO A 163 14.96 -25.90 4.45
C PRO A 163 14.46 -25.58 3.05
N VAL A 164 14.90 -26.38 2.08
CA VAL A 164 14.45 -26.25 0.70
C VAL A 164 12.96 -26.58 0.76
N SER A 165 12.11 -25.55 0.66
CA SER A 165 10.67 -25.78 0.57
C SER A 165 10.45 -26.62 -0.66
N ASP A 166 9.93 -27.83 -0.46
CA ASP A 166 9.64 -28.70 -1.58
C ASP A 166 8.72 -27.94 -2.56
N HIS A 167 9.02 -28.05 -3.85
CA HIS A 167 8.31 -27.28 -4.86
C HIS A 167 6.82 -27.65 -4.78
N LYS A 168 5.91 -26.67 -4.84
CA LYS A 168 4.45 -26.91 -4.71
C LYS A 168 3.94 -28.06 -5.59
N ASN A 169 4.47 -28.17 -6.81
CA ASN A 169 4.15 -29.25 -7.74
C ASN A 169 4.54 -30.66 -7.23
N ASN A 170 5.63 -30.79 -6.46
CA ASN A 170 6.04 -32.08 -5.89
C ASN A 170 5.10 -32.47 -4.74
N ILE A 171 4.76 -31.50 -3.87
CA ILE A 171 3.78 -31.69 -2.80
C ILE A 171 2.43 -32.14 -3.39
N GLU A 172 1.93 -31.42 -4.40
CA GLU A 172 0.67 -31.76 -5.08
C GLU A 172 0.71 -33.13 -5.76
N TYR A 173 1.83 -33.49 -6.39
CA TYR A 173 2.01 -34.81 -7.01
C TYR A 173 1.95 -35.94 -5.96
N THR A 174 2.61 -35.77 -4.82
CA THR A 174 2.58 -36.77 -3.73
C THR A 174 1.18 -36.92 -3.13
N GLU A 175 0.46 -35.82 -2.91
CA GLU A 175 -0.92 -35.83 -2.42
C GLU A 175 -1.87 -36.47 -3.43
N ARG A 176 -1.75 -36.15 -4.73
CA ARG A 176 -2.55 -36.78 -5.79
C ARG A 176 -2.33 -38.28 -5.84
N LYS A 177 -1.07 -38.74 -5.76
CA LYS A 177 -0.73 -40.17 -5.74
C LYS A 177 -1.27 -40.89 -4.50
N LYS A 178 -1.30 -40.22 -3.35
CA LYS A 178 -1.86 -40.77 -2.10
C LYS A 178 -3.38 -40.85 -2.16
N ALA A 179 -4.05 -39.84 -2.71
CA ALA A 179 -5.51 -39.77 -2.78
C ALA A 179 -6.13 -40.68 -3.85
N GLU A 180 -5.46 -40.86 -5.00
CA GLU A 180 -6.00 -41.67 -6.10
C GLU A 180 -5.99 -43.18 -5.78
N GLY A 181 -5.05 -43.64 -4.94
CA GLY A 181 -4.94 -45.05 -4.55
C GLY A 181 -4.84 -46.03 -5.73
N LYS A 182 -4.75 -47.33 -5.47
CA LYS A 182 -4.95 -48.34 -6.52
C LYS A 182 -6.45 -48.62 -6.59
N LYS A 183 -7.06 -48.38 -7.76
CA LYS A 183 -8.46 -48.73 -8.05
C LYS A 183 -8.63 -50.24 -7.97
N ALA A 184 -9.07 -50.75 -6.82
CA ALA A 184 -9.47 -52.14 -6.66
C ALA A 184 -10.79 -52.36 -7.40
N ARG A 185 -11.04 -53.60 -7.84
CA ARG A 185 -12.34 -53.97 -8.39
C ARG A 185 -13.30 -54.19 -7.23
N ASP A 186 -14.36 -53.41 -7.17
CA ASP A 186 -15.46 -53.64 -6.23
C ASP A 186 -16.40 -54.73 -6.74
N ASN A 187 -17.30 -55.19 -5.88
CA ASN A 187 -18.31 -56.18 -6.24
C ASN A 187 -19.23 -55.64 -7.35
N LYS A 188 -19.55 -56.50 -8.33
CA LYS A 188 -20.36 -56.14 -9.50
C LYS A 188 -21.70 -55.47 -9.12
N GLU A 189 -22.36 -55.99 -8.10
CA GLU A 189 -23.64 -55.46 -7.58
C GLU A 189 -23.48 -54.04 -7.00
N ALA A 190 -22.43 -53.80 -6.22
CA ALA A 190 -22.15 -52.48 -5.66
C ALA A 190 -21.81 -51.44 -6.74
N VAL A 191 -21.09 -51.85 -7.79
CA VAL A 191 -20.80 -50.96 -8.94
C VAL A 191 -22.07 -50.66 -9.72
N LEU A 192 -22.96 -51.63 -9.89
CA LEU A 192 -24.27 -51.42 -10.54
C LEU A 192 -25.14 -50.42 -9.77
N GLU A 193 -25.21 -50.54 -8.44
CA GLU A 193 -25.94 -49.58 -7.60
C GLU A 193 -25.40 -48.15 -7.76
N MET A 194 -24.07 -47.97 -7.74
CA MET A 194 -23.44 -46.67 -7.97
C MET A 194 -23.71 -46.13 -9.39
N LEU A 195 -23.76 -47.01 -10.39
CA LEU A 195 -24.07 -46.63 -11.77
C LEU A 195 -25.54 -46.20 -11.91
N PHE A 196 -26.49 -46.93 -11.34
CA PHE A 196 -27.90 -46.55 -11.36
C PHE A 196 -28.12 -45.22 -10.64
N ALA A 197 -27.52 -45.01 -9.47
CA ALA A 197 -27.58 -43.74 -8.75
C ALA A 197 -26.94 -42.57 -9.53
N ALA A 198 -25.91 -42.83 -10.33
CA ALA A 198 -25.32 -41.83 -11.21
C ALA A 198 -26.28 -41.49 -12.35
N PHE A 199 -26.82 -42.50 -13.04
CA PHE A 199 -27.75 -42.34 -14.17
C PHE A 199 -29.05 -41.66 -13.76
N GLU A 200 -29.53 -41.88 -12.54
CA GLU A 200 -30.68 -41.16 -11.98
C GLU A 200 -30.50 -39.63 -12.05
N LYS A 201 -29.27 -39.14 -11.85
CA LYS A 201 -28.94 -37.70 -11.92
C LYS A 201 -28.80 -37.19 -13.35
N HIS A 202 -28.23 -38.01 -14.25
CA HIS A 202 -28.03 -37.64 -15.65
C HIS A 202 -28.20 -38.85 -16.57
N GLN A 203 -29.06 -38.71 -17.59
CA GLN A 203 -29.40 -39.79 -18.52
C GLN A 203 -28.19 -40.30 -19.35
N TYR A 204 -27.20 -39.43 -19.60
CA TYR A 204 -26.04 -39.73 -20.43
C TYR A 204 -24.74 -39.41 -19.68
N TYR A 205 -23.79 -40.34 -19.67
CA TYR A 205 -22.45 -40.12 -19.09
C TYR A 205 -21.33 -40.49 -20.04
N ASN A 206 -20.21 -39.76 -19.95
CA ASN A 206 -18.95 -40.16 -20.55
C ASN A 206 -18.29 -41.23 -19.67
N ILE A 207 -17.62 -42.21 -20.31
CA ILE A 207 -16.87 -43.25 -19.59
C ILE A 207 -15.83 -42.68 -18.62
N LYS A 208 -15.23 -41.52 -18.93
CA LYS A 208 -14.26 -40.87 -18.03
C LYS A 208 -14.90 -40.44 -16.70
N ASP A 209 -16.14 -39.96 -16.75
CA ASP A 209 -16.86 -39.49 -15.56
C ASP A 209 -17.34 -40.68 -14.72
N LEU A 210 -17.83 -41.74 -15.36
CA LEU A 210 -18.20 -42.99 -14.67
C LEU A 210 -16.98 -43.61 -13.98
N VAL A 211 -15.78 -43.54 -14.57
CA VAL A 211 -14.52 -44.00 -13.97
C VAL A 211 -14.08 -43.15 -12.78
N LYS A 212 -14.51 -41.88 -12.72
CA LYS A 212 -14.25 -40.97 -11.60
C LYS A 212 -15.24 -41.18 -10.47
N ILE A 213 -16.52 -41.38 -10.80
CA ILE A 213 -17.62 -41.62 -9.84
C ILE A 213 -17.46 -42.99 -9.18
N THR A 214 -17.34 -44.05 -9.97
CA THR A 214 -17.28 -45.44 -9.47
C THR A 214 -15.89 -45.83 -8.97
N LYS A 215 -14.85 -45.05 -9.32
CA LYS A 215 -13.44 -45.36 -9.08
C LYS A 215 -13.00 -46.74 -9.58
N GLN A 216 -13.71 -47.34 -10.53
CA GLN A 216 -13.37 -48.65 -11.09
C GLN A 216 -12.39 -48.56 -12.29
N PRO A 217 -11.61 -49.61 -12.57
CA PRO A 217 -10.81 -49.71 -13.80
C PRO A 217 -11.69 -49.69 -15.06
N ILE A 218 -11.23 -49.01 -16.11
CA ILE A 218 -11.98 -48.81 -17.37
C ILE A 218 -12.45 -50.13 -18.00
N ILE A 219 -11.60 -51.16 -17.96
CA ILE A 219 -11.90 -52.46 -18.58
C ILE A 219 -13.08 -53.13 -17.86
N TYR A 220 -13.02 -53.18 -16.52
CA TYR A 220 -14.07 -53.79 -15.71
C TYR A 220 -15.39 -53.02 -15.81
N LEU A 221 -15.31 -51.69 -15.86
CA LEU A 221 -16.49 -50.86 -16.02
C LEU A 221 -17.15 -51.07 -17.40
N LYS A 222 -16.37 -51.28 -18.47
CA LYS A 222 -16.90 -51.60 -19.80
C LYS A 222 -17.62 -52.94 -19.85
N GLU A 223 -17.14 -53.94 -19.12
CA GLU A 223 -17.82 -55.25 -19.02
C GLU A 223 -19.22 -55.06 -18.45
N ILE A 224 -19.35 -54.33 -17.34
CA ILE A 224 -20.63 -54.04 -16.70
C ILE A 224 -21.51 -53.16 -17.61
N LEU A 225 -20.96 -52.09 -18.17
CA LEU A 225 -21.71 -51.17 -19.04
C LEU A 225 -22.22 -51.85 -20.32
N ASN A 226 -21.51 -52.83 -20.88
CA ASN A 226 -22.00 -53.59 -22.04
C ASN A 226 -23.23 -54.45 -21.71
N GLU A 227 -23.36 -54.89 -20.45
CA GLU A 227 -24.51 -55.67 -20.01
C GLU A 227 -25.75 -54.78 -19.80
N VAL A 228 -25.61 -53.61 -19.17
CA VAL A 228 -26.75 -52.79 -18.71
C VAL A 228 -26.98 -51.46 -19.47
N CYS A 229 -26.00 -50.99 -20.25
CA CYS A 229 -26.07 -49.72 -20.98
C CYS A 229 -25.98 -49.90 -22.50
N ASN A 230 -26.48 -48.89 -23.23
CA ASN A 230 -26.25 -48.71 -24.66
C ASN A 230 -25.17 -47.66 -24.88
N TYR A 231 -24.28 -47.91 -25.85
CA TYR A 231 -23.25 -46.96 -26.26
C TYR A 231 -23.75 -46.12 -27.44
N ASN A 232 -23.90 -44.81 -27.23
CA ASN A 232 -24.37 -43.91 -28.27
C ASN A 232 -23.21 -43.45 -29.17
N SER A 233 -23.27 -43.86 -30.44
CA SER A 233 -22.27 -43.51 -31.46
C SER A 233 -22.64 -42.28 -32.29
N LYS A 234 -23.86 -41.74 -32.13
CA LYS A 234 -24.38 -40.62 -32.92
C LYS A 234 -24.46 -39.33 -32.08
N ASN A 235 -24.30 -38.18 -32.74
CA ASN A 235 -24.56 -36.87 -32.11
C ASN A 235 -26.06 -36.75 -31.79
N PRO A 236 -26.49 -36.05 -30.72
CA PRO A 236 -25.74 -35.15 -29.84
C PRO A 236 -24.97 -35.81 -28.67
N HIS A 237 -25.23 -37.08 -28.34
CA HIS A 237 -24.62 -37.78 -27.20
C HIS A 237 -23.54 -38.79 -27.63
N LYS A 238 -22.69 -38.40 -28.59
CA LYS A 238 -21.64 -39.27 -29.14
C LYS A 238 -20.62 -39.65 -28.06
N ASN A 239 -20.27 -40.93 -28.02
CA ASN A 239 -19.37 -41.54 -27.04
C ASN A 239 -19.90 -41.55 -25.59
N MET A 240 -21.19 -41.34 -25.39
CA MET A 240 -21.83 -41.43 -24.07
C MET A 240 -22.54 -42.78 -23.89
N TRP A 241 -22.61 -43.22 -22.65
CA TRP A 241 -23.39 -44.38 -22.23
C TRP A 241 -24.73 -43.91 -21.68
N GLU A 242 -25.78 -44.67 -21.96
CA GLU A 242 -27.12 -44.49 -21.39
C GLU A 242 -27.63 -45.86 -20.93
N LEU A 243 -28.46 -45.91 -19.90
CA LEU A 243 -29.07 -47.19 -19.47
C LEU A 243 -29.95 -47.77 -20.59
N LYS A 244 -29.96 -49.10 -20.72
CA LYS A 244 -30.92 -49.80 -21.57
C LYS A 244 -32.35 -49.50 -21.09
N PRO A 245 -33.35 -49.44 -21.99
CA PRO A 245 -34.73 -49.15 -21.62
C PRO A 245 -35.30 -50.07 -20.54
N GLU A 246 -34.85 -51.33 -20.48
CA GLU A 246 -35.24 -52.34 -19.49
C GLU A 246 -34.80 -51.98 -18.05
N TYR A 247 -33.73 -51.21 -17.92
CA TYR A 247 -33.17 -50.77 -16.64
C TYR A 247 -33.44 -49.28 -16.35
N ARG A 248 -34.25 -48.63 -17.19
CA ARG A 248 -34.71 -47.25 -16.97
C ARG A 248 -35.99 -47.28 -16.13
N HIS A 249 -35.87 -47.16 -14.83
CA HIS A 249 -37.03 -46.99 -13.94
C HIS A 249 -37.53 -45.53 -13.87
N TYR A 250 -37.57 -44.82 -15.00
CA TYR A 250 -38.06 -43.43 -15.04
C TYR A 250 -39.60 -43.30 -15.09
N LYS A 251 -40.37 -44.35 -14.79
CA LYS A 251 -41.84 -44.30 -14.91
C LYS A 251 -42.55 -45.04 -13.78
N GLU A 252 -42.77 -44.29 -12.70
CA GLU A 252 -44.07 -44.24 -12.03
C GLU A 252 -44.36 -42.80 -11.59
N GLN A 253 -43.37 -42.07 -11.06
CA GLN A 253 -43.57 -40.72 -10.51
C GLN A 253 -43.82 -39.60 -11.55
N GLN A 254 -43.27 -39.71 -12.78
CA GLN A 254 -43.53 -38.71 -13.83
C GLN A 254 -44.88 -38.91 -14.54
N ILE A 255 -45.53 -40.07 -14.37
CA ILE A 255 -46.88 -40.30 -14.93
C ILE A 255 -47.94 -39.73 -13.98
N GLU A 256 -47.70 -39.76 -12.67
CA GLU A 256 -48.59 -39.17 -11.66
C GLU A 256 -48.58 -37.63 -11.70
N MET A 257 -47.41 -36.99 -11.74
CA MET A 257 -47.35 -35.51 -11.80
C MET A 257 -47.95 -34.92 -13.10
N LYS A 258 -47.91 -35.67 -14.21
CA LYS A 258 -48.48 -35.22 -15.49
C LYS A 258 -49.97 -35.53 -15.64
N LYS A 259 -50.53 -36.39 -14.78
CA LYS A 259 -51.97 -36.62 -14.65
C LYS A 259 -52.62 -35.57 -13.77
N GLU A 260 -51.98 -35.19 -12.66
CA GLU A 260 -52.49 -34.15 -11.75
C GLU A 260 -52.51 -32.76 -12.40
N GLU A 261 -51.50 -32.37 -13.18
CA GLU A 261 -51.51 -31.09 -13.92
C GLU A 261 -52.55 -31.04 -15.06
N SER A 262 -53.11 -32.17 -15.50
CA SER A 262 -54.16 -32.21 -16.53
C SER A 262 -55.58 -32.33 -15.99
N GLU A 263 -55.75 -32.56 -14.69
CA GLU A 263 -57.07 -32.62 -14.02
C GLU A 263 -57.46 -31.32 -13.31
N ASP A 264 -56.56 -30.34 -13.20
CA ASP A 264 -56.82 -29.03 -12.57
C ASP A 264 -57.05 -27.85 -13.57
N ASP A 265 -57.01 -28.10 -14.89
CA ASP A 265 -57.21 -27.08 -15.95
C ASP A 265 -58.40 -27.37 -16.90
N GLU A 266 -59.35 -28.25 -16.51
CA GLU A 266 -60.66 -28.47 -17.16
C GLU A 266 -61.81 -28.45 -16.14
#